data_AF-A0A2S4ZJJ1-F1
#
_entry.id   AF-A0A2S4ZJJ1-F1
#
_cell.length_a   1.000
_cell.length_b   1.000
_cell.length_c   1.000
_cell.angle_alpha   90.00
_cell.angle_beta   90.00
_cell.angle_gamma   90.00
#
_symmetry.space_group_name_H-M   'P 1'
#
loop_
_entity.id
_entity.type
_entity.pdbx_description
1 polymer ?
#
loop_
_entity_poly.entity_id
_entity_poly.type
_entity_poly.pdbx_seq_one_letter_code
_entity_poly.pdbx_strand_id
1 'polypeptide(L)'
;MNESGTGTTATQVEERLRAALAARALSVGPADLRPLPPPTGPALFRRVLVRRAVAGVLVLAAVAALVFLSVRHEPARPAEPARSPHPPIGTPAPVPSPVAPSTPEPSPSARQP
;
A
#
# COMPACT_ATOMS: atom_id res chain seq x y z
N MET A 1 -87.86 -9.97 -13.32
CA MET A 1 -88.23 -9.00 -12.26
C MET A 1 -87.59 -9.47 -10.98
N ASN A 2 -86.25 -9.44 -10.88
CA ASN A 2 -85.51 -9.89 -9.67
C ASN A 2 -84.07 -9.35 -9.71
N GLU A 3 -83.84 -8.05 -9.50
CA GLU A 3 -82.47 -7.53 -9.30
C GLU A 3 -82.32 -6.35 -8.32
N SER A 4 -83.40 -5.75 -7.80
CA SER A 4 -83.29 -4.47 -7.08
C SER A 4 -82.87 -4.55 -5.59
N GLY A 5 -82.63 -5.73 -5.02
CA GLY A 5 -82.41 -5.90 -3.58
C GLY A 5 -80.95 -6.03 -3.12
N THR A 6 -80.02 -6.41 -4.02
CA THR A 6 -78.62 -6.70 -3.65
C THR A 6 -77.71 -5.47 -3.69
N GLY A 7 -78.05 -4.45 -4.46
CA GLY A 7 -77.28 -3.21 -4.54
C GLY A 7 -77.34 -2.35 -3.26
N THR A 8 -78.46 -2.37 -2.55
CA THR A 8 -78.65 -1.60 -1.30
C THR A 8 -77.97 -2.25 -0.09
N THR A 9 -77.91 -3.59 -0.07
CA THR A 9 -77.18 -4.32 0.98
C THR A 9 -75.67 -4.23 0.76
N ALA A 10 -75.20 -4.32 -0.49
CA ALA A 10 -73.80 -4.13 -0.84
C ALA A 10 -73.30 -2.72 -0.46
N THR A 11 -74.06 -1.68 -0.79
CA THR A 11 -73.71 -0.28 -0.44
C THR A 11 -73.71 -0.03 1.07
N GLN A 12 -74.63 -0.64 1.82
CA GLN A 12 -74.63 -0.55 3.29
C GLN A 12 -73.40 -1.23 3.92
N VAL A 13 -72.97 -2.37 3.37
CA VAL A 13 -71.76 -3.07 3.85
C VAL A 13 -70.51 -2.24 3.56
N GLU A 14 -70.40 -1.66 2.36
CA GLU A 14 -69.29 -0.76 2.00
C GLU A 14 -69.22 0.46 2.92
N GLU A 15 -70.35 1.06 3.26
CA GLU A 15 -70.38 2.22 4.15
C GLU A 15 -69.94 1.85 5.58
N ARG A 16 -70.38 0.68 6.07
CA ARG A 16 -69.90 0.16 7.37
C ARG A 16 -68.41 -0.15 7.35
N LEU A 17 -67.91 -0.70 6.25
CA LEU A 17 -66.48 -0.99 6.10
C LEU A 17 -65.68 0.31 6.07
N ARG A 18 -66.13 1.31 5.32
CA ARG A 18 -65.51 2.64 5.25
C ARG A 18 -65.49 3.31 6.62
N ALA A 19 -66.60 3.26 7.36
CA ALA A 19 -66.68 3.80 8.71
C ALA A 19 -65.76 3.05 9.69
N ALA A 20 -65.71 1.73 9.63
CA ALA A 20 -64.82 0.92 10.46
C ALA A 20 -63.34 1.20 10.17
N LEU A 21 -62.98 1.38 8.90
CA LEU A 21 -61.62 1.68 8.48
C LEU A 21 -61.21 3.11 8.88
N ALA A 22 -62.12 4.08 8.77
CA ALA A 22 -61.93 5.43 9.28
C ALA A 22 -61.74 5.44 10.81
N ALA A 23 -62.56 4.68 11.55
CA ALA A 23 -62.40 4.52 12.99
C ALA A 23 -61.06 3.89 13.36
N ARG A 24 -60.58 2.92 12.56
CA ARG A 24 -59.27 2.30 12.76
C ARG A 24 -58.13 3.28 12.48
N ALA A 25 -58.24 4.09 11.42
CA ALA A 25 -57.25 5.13 11.11
C ALA A 25 -57.13 6.16 12.24
N LEU A 26 -58.24 6.53 12.89
CA LEU A 26 -58.25 7.41 14.06
C LEU A 26 -57.66 6.75 15.32
N SER A 27 -57.69 5.43 15.40
CA SER A 27 -57.12 4.68 16.53
C SER A 27 -55.60 4.50 16.47
N VAL A 28 -54.99 4.67 15.29
CA VAL A 28 -53.53 4.57 15.13
C VAL A 28 -52.90 5.88 15.60
N GLY A 29 -52.21 5.83 16.73
CA GLY A 29 -51.56 6.99 17.31
C GLY A 29 -50.26 7.34 16.57
N PRO A 30 -49.77 8.59 16.69
CA PRO A 30 -48.45 8.95 16.18
C PRO A 30 -47.32 8.11 16.80
N ALA A 31 -47.55 7.52 17.98
CA ALA A 31 -46.62 6.59 18.61
C ALA A 31 -46.49 5.25 17.87
N ASP A 32 -47.57 4.76 17.26
CA ASP A 32 -47.59 3.51 16.48
C ASP A 32 -46.95 3.70 15.09
N LEU A 33 -46.94 4.94 14.60
CA LEU A 33 -46.29 5.33 13.35
C LEU A 33 -44.81 5.65 13.53
N ARG A 34 -44.29 5.64 14.76
CA ARG A 34 -42.87 5.91 14.97
C ARG A 34 -42.05 4.76 14.41
N PRO A 35 -41.01 5.05 13.61
CA PRO A 35 -40.01 4.06 13.26
C PRO A 35 -39.49 3.40 14.53
N LEU A 36 -39.48 2.07 14.55
CA LEU A 36 -38.91 1.32 15.66
C LEU A 36 -37.47 1.80 15.86
N PRO A 37 -37.08 2.24 17.08
CA PRO A 37 -35.75 2.75 17.31
C PRO A 37 -34.73 1.65 16.95
N PRO A 38 -33.64 2.00 16.24
CA PRO A 38 -32.58 1.03 16.00
C PRO A 38 -32.09 0.50 17.35
N PRO A 39 -31.66 -0.77 17.43
CA PRO A 39 -31.20 -1.35 18.69
C PRO A 39 -29.96 -0.61 19.19
N THR A 40 -30.15 0.43 19.99
CA THR A 40 -29.12 1.15 20.74
C THR A 40 -28.74 0.32 21.96
N GLY A 41 -28.15 -0.85 21.71
CA GLY A 41 -27.58 -1.68 22.75
C GLY A 41 -26.13 -1.27 23.06
N PRO A 42 -25.70 -1.28 24.33
CA PRO A 42 -24.31 -0.99 24.73
C PRO A 42 -23.29 -1.97 24.11
N ALA A 43 -23.76 -3.07 23.51
CA ALA A 43 -22.95 -4.08 22.84
C ALA A 43 -22.15 -3.55 21.64
N LEU A 44 -22.67 -2.56 20.89
CA LEU A 44 -21.96 -2.03 19.72
C LEU A 44 -20.76 -1.18 20.13
N PHE A 45 -20.91 -0.35 21.17
CA PHE A 45 -19.83 0.49 21.70
C PHE A 45 -18.68 -0.35 22.26
N ARG A 46 -19.00 -1.41 23.03
CA ARG A 46 -17.98 -2.31 23.60
C ARG A 46 -17.17 -3.01 22.51
N ARG A 47 -17.81 -3.45 21.41
CA ARG A 47 -17.11 -4.07 20.27
C ARG A 47 -16.14 -3.11 19.58
N VAL A 48 -16.52 -1.85 19.39
CA VAL A 48 -15.65 -0.84 18.75
C VAL A 48 -14.44 -0.53 19.64
N LEU A 49 -14.64 -0.39 20.96
CA LEU A 49 -13.56 -0.12 21.90
C LEU A 49 -12.54 -1.27 21.94
N VAL A 50 -13.01 -2.52 21.99
CA VAL A 50 -12.14 -3.71 21.98
C VAL A 50 -11.33 -3.77 20.67
N ARG A 51 -11.96 -3.52 19.52
CA ARG A 51 -11.25 -3.50 18.24
C ARG A 51 -10.15 -2.44 18.19
N ARG A 52 -10.42 -1.25 18.74
CA ARG A 52 -9.41 -0.18 18.83
C ARG A 52 -8.25 -0.56 19.75
N ALA A 53 -8.54 -1.16 20.90
CA ALA A 53 -7.52 -1.62 21.83
C ALA A 53 -6.62 -2.69 21.18
N VAL A 54 -7.22 -3.69 20.52
CA VAL A 54 -6.48 -4.75 19.81
C VAL A 54 -5.62 -4.15 18.69
N ALA A 55 -6.17 -3.23 17.89
CA ALA A 55 -5.40 -2.54 16.86
C ALA A 55 -4.21 -1.76 17.45
N GLY A 56 -4.41 -1.05 18.57
CA GLY A 56 -3.34 -0.35 19.27
C GLY A 56 -2.22 -1.29 19.75
N VAL A 57 -2.59 -2.45 20.32
CA VAL A 57 -1.62 -3.47 20.75
C VAL A 57 -0.84 -4.03 19.56
N LEU A 58 -1.50 -4.32 18.43
CA LEU A 58 -0.84 -4.82 17.23
C LEU A 58 0.13 -3.80 16.64
N VAL A 59 -0.24 -2.51 16.61
CA VAL A 59 0.66 -1.43 16.17
C VAL A 59 1.88 -1.35 17.09
N LEU A 60 1.68 -1.36 18.40
CA LEU A 60 2.79 -1.37 19.37
C LEU A 60 3.71 -2.58 19.18
N ALA A 61 3.15 -3.77 18.98
CA ALA A 61 3.92 -4.98 18.72
C ALA A 61 4.73 -4.88 17.41
N ALA A 62 4.14 -4.34 16.34
CA ALA A 62 4.83 -4.15 15.07
C ALA A 62 5.99 -3.15 15.19
N VAL A 63 5.81 -2.04 15.91
CA VAL A 63 6.88 -1.07 16.18
C VAL A 63 8.00 -1.73 16.99
N ALA A 64 7.67 -2.47 18.04
CA ALA A 64 8.66 -3.19 18.84
C ALA A 64 9.44 -4.22 18.00
N ALA A 65 8.76 -4.97 17.12
CA ALA A 65 9.39 -5.91 16.21
C ALA A 65 10.32 -5.21 15.21
N LEU A 66 9.92 -4.05 14.67
CA LEU A 66 10.76 -3.27 13.76
C LEU A 66 12.02 -2.77 14.48
N VAL A 67 11.88 -2.20 15.68
CA VAL A 67 13.03 -1.76 16.49
C VAL A 67 13.96 -2.93 16.79
N PHE A 68 13.40 -4.08 17.19
CA PHE A 68 14.18 -5.28 17.44
C PHE A 68 14.92 -5.74 16.17
N LEU A 69 14.24 -5.77 15.03
CA LEU A 69 14.86 -6.14 13.75
C LEU A 69 15.95 -5.16 13.35
N SER A 70 15.74 -3.85 13.50
CA SER A 70 16.74 -2.82 13.22
C SER A 70 17.98 -2.95 14.10
N VAL A 71 17.82 -3.33 15.37
CA VAL A 71 18.95 -3.59 16.27
C VAL A 71 19.68 -4.89 15.90
N ARG A 72 18.96 -5.87 15.35
CA ARG A 72 19.52 -7.19 14.99
C ARG A 72 20.10 -7.26 13.57
N HIS A 73 19.67 -6.40 12.65
CA HIS A 73 20.22 -6.32 11.31
C HIS A 73 21.40 -5.34 11.29
N GLU A 74 22.61 -5.89 11.38
CA GLU A 74 23.82 -5.19 10.95
C GLU A 74 23.75 -5.06 9.42
N PRO A 75 23.99 -3.87 8.82
CA PRO A 75 23.98 -3.71 7.37
C PRO A 75 25.02 -4.65 6.76
N ALA A 76 24.57 -5.66 6.00
CA ALA A 76 25.47 -6.54 5.27
C ALA A 76 26.40 -5.67 4.42
N ARG A 77 27.68 -5.64 4.80
CA ARG A 77 28.72 -4.87 4.13
C ARG A 77 28.67 -5.21 2.63
N PRO A 78 28.64 -4.23 1.72
CA PRO A 78 28.69 -4.52 0.29
C PRO A 78 29.89 -5.41 0.01
N ALA A 79 29.68 -6.53 -0.68
CA ALA A 79 30.77 -7.40 -1.10
C ALA A 79 31.79 -6.56 -1.87
N GLU A 80 33.03 -6.54 -1.40
CA GLU A 80 34.12 -5.80 -2.04
C GLU A 80 34.20 -6.22 -3.52
N PRO A 81 34.18 -5.28 -4.49
CA PRO A 81 34.24 -5.64 -5.90
C PRO A 81 35.47 -6.50 -6.18
N ALA A 82 35.27 -7.64 -6.83
CA ALA A 82 36.37 -8.53 -7.21
C ALA A 82 37.40 -7.74 -8.02
N ARG A 83 38.63 -7.63 -7.52
CA ARG A 83 39.75 -7.05 -8.28
C ARG A 83 39.96 -7.88 -9.53
N SER A 84 39.72 -7.27 -10.69
CA SER A 84 40.04 -7.87 -11.98
C SER A 84 41.55 -8.18 -12.06
N PRO A 85 41.97 -9.35 -12.57
CA PRO A 85 43.38 -9.63 -12.81
C PRO A 85 43.88 -8.68 -13.90
N HIS A 86 44.80 -7.80 -13.54
CA HIS A 86 45.43 -6.90 -14.52
C HIS A 86 46.35 -7.74 -15.44
N PRO A 87 46.16 -7.74 -16.77
CA PRO A 87 47.13 -8.34 -17.69
C PRO A 87 48.39 -7.46 -17.76
N PRO A 88 49.61 -8.03 -17.81
CA PRO A 88 50.82 -7.23 -17.98
C PRO A 88 50.81 -6.60 -19.38
N ILE A 89 50.81 -5.27 -19.41
CA ILE A 89 50.98 -4.47 -20.62
C ILE A 89 52.38 -4.77 -21.16
N GLY A 90 52.42 -5.28 -22.39
CA GLY A 90 53.64 -5.63 -23.10
C GLY A 90 54.60 -4.46 -23.21
N THR A 91 55.87 -4.75 -22.98
CA THR A 91 57.01 -3.87 -23.24
C THR A 91 57.06 -3.50 -24.72
N PRO A 92 56.95 -2.21 -25.12
CA PRO A 92 57.34 -1.81 -26.46
C PRO A 92 58.88 -1.81 -26.57
N ALA A 93 59.39 -2.47 -27.60
CA ALA A 93 60.80 -2.51 -27.94
C ALA A 93 61.37 -1.10 -28.19
N PRO A 94 62.57 -0.75 -27.68
CA PRO A 94 63.20 0.52 -27.99
C PRO A 94 63.73 0.55 -29.42
N VAL A 95 63.30 1.57 -30.16
CA VAL A 95 63.77 1.99 -31.48
C VAL A 95 65.27 2.37 -31.41
N PRO A 96 66.12 2.00 -32.40
CA PRO A 96 67.53 2.36 -32.38
C PRO A 96 67.74 3.87 -32.55
N SER A 97 68.52 4.46 -31.64
CA SER A 97 68.90 5.87 -31.64
C SER A 97 69.72 6.27 -32.88
N PRO A 98 69.55 7.51 -33.40
CA PRO A 98 70.37 8.02 -34.49
C PRO A 98 71.83 8.22 -34.07
N VAL A 99 72.75 7.74 -34.91
CA VAL A 99 74.20 7.96 -34.84
C VAL A 99 74.49 9.46 -34.94
N ALA A 100 75.11 10.03 -33.90
CA ALA A 100 75.65 11.38 -33.93
C ALA A 100 76.97 11.40 -34.74
N PRO A 101 77.21 12.41 -35.59
CA PRO A 101 78.44 12.51 -36.37
C PRO A 101 79.63 12.90 -35.48
N SER A 102 80.68 12.06 -35.51
CA SER A 102 81.95 12.28 -34.85
C SER A 102 82.72 13.43 -35.50
N THR A 103 82.94 14.51 -34.75
CA THR A 103 83.85 15.61 -35.10
C THR A 103 85.31 15.09 -35.08
N PRO A 104 86.14 15.44 -36.07
CA PRO A 104 87.39 14.74 -36.35
C PRO A 104 88.54 15.10 -35.39
N GLU A 105 89.28 14.07 -35.00
CA GLU A 105 90.55 14.13 -34.26
C GLU A 105 91.65 14.72 -35.16
N PRO A 106 92.40 15.75 -34.72
CA PRO A 106 93.58 16.20 -35.45
C PRO A 106 94.75 15.25 -35.20
N SER A 107 95.04 14.42 -36.19
CA SER A 107 96.28 13.64 -36.31
C SER A 107 97.42 14.54 -36.83
N PRO A 108 98.61 14.50 -36.20
CA PRO A 108 99.81 14.77 -36.97
C PRO A 108 100.87 13.67 -36.83
N SER A 109 101.23 13.16 -38.00
CA SER A 109 102.55 12.67 -38.40
C SER A 109 103.05 11.34 -37.82
N ALA A 110 103.77 10.51 -38.56
CA ALA A 110 103.88 10.17 -39.98
C ALA A 110 104.94 9.06 -40.01
N ARG A 111 104.66 8.02 -40.80
CA ARG A 111 105.59 7.14 -41.53
C ARG A 111 106.78 6.53 -40.77
N GLN A 112 106.74 5.24 -40.43
CA GLN A 112 107.08 4.05 -41.28
C GLN A 112 108.56 3.62 -41.09
N PRO A 113 108.91 2.40 -41.54
CA PRO A 113 109.40 1.24 -40.76
C PRO A 113 110.69 1.42 -39.95
#